data_AF-A0A7C8FXG5-F1
#
_entry.id   AF-A0A7C8FXG5-F1
#
_cell.length_a   1.000
_cell.length_b   1.000
_cell.length_c   1.000
_cell.angle_alpha   90.00
_cell.angle_beta   90.00
_cell.angle_gamma   90.00
#
_symmetry.space_group_name_H-M   'P 1'
#
loop_
_entity.id
_entity.type
_entity.pdbx_description
1 polymer ?
#
loop_
_entity_poly.entity_id
_entity_poly.type
_entity_poly.pdbx_seq_one_letter_code
_entity_poly.pdbx_strand_id
1 'polypeptide(L)' 'MARAFPDTRAALERMRAGNAAGCTTVAALWGMFPAEALAAENPTIMCESLSAMVERLSL' A
#
# COMPACT_ATOMS: atom_id res chain seq x y z
N MET A 1 21.05 -13.67 1.17
CA MET A 1 21.12 -12.72 0.05
C MET A 1 19.96 -11.75 0.20
N ALA A 2 20.13 -10.69 0.99
CA ALA A 2 19.10 -9.66 1.14
C ALA A 2 19.01 -8.92 -0.20
N ARG A 3 17.90 -9.09 -0.93
CA ARG A 3 17.60 -8.29 -2.12
C ARG A 3 17.70 -6.83 -1.67
N ALA A 4 18.47 -6.00 -2.35
CA ALA A 4 18.45 -4.56 -2.13
C ALA A 4 16.99 -4.11 -2.31
N PHE A 5 16.31 -3.85 -1.19
CA PHE A 5 14.94 -3.35 -1.20
C PHE A 5 15.01 -1.96 -1.82
N PRO A 6 14.26 -1.67 -2.90
CA PRO A 6 14.17 -0.29 -3.38
C PRO A 6 13.73 0.59 -2.22
N ASP A 7 14.36 1.76 -2.05
CA ASP A 7 14.13 2.70 -0.94
C ASP A 7 12.67 2.68 -0.52
N THR A 8 12.38 2.06 0.64
CA THR A 8 11.02 1.90 1.17
C THR A 8 10.30 3.25 1.20
N ARG A 9 11.10 4.30 1.45
CA ARG A 9 10.71 5.70 1.39
C ARG A 9 10.10 6.13 0.05
N ALA A 10 10.73 5.81 -1.08
CA ALA A 10 10.26 6.18 -2.41
C ALA A 10 8.97 5.45 -2.80
N ALA A 11 8.73 4.27 -2.25
CA ALA A 11 7.46 3.56 -2.43
C ALA A 11 6.33 4.17 -1.59
N LEU A 12 6.61 4.53 -0.32
CA LEU A 12 5.65 5.20 0.55
C LEU A 12 5.30 6.62 0.06
N GLU A 13 6.23 7.31 -0.61
CA GLU A 13 5.98 8.60 -1.26
C GLU A 13 4.82 8.55 -2.27
N ARG A 14 4.64 7.42 -2.99
CA ARG A 14 3.51 7.25 -3.92
C ARG A 14 2.17 7.19 -3.20
N MET A 15 2.13 6.53 -2.04
CA MET A 15 0.94 6.45 -1.21
C MET A 15 0.58 7.83 -0.63
N ARG A 16 1.58 8.56 -0.11
CA ARG A 16 1.40 9.95 0.35
C ARG A 16 0.87 10.85 -0.76
N ALA A 17 1.45 10.76 -1.97
CA ALA A 17 1.03 11.54 -3.11
C ALA A 17 -0.42 11.24 -3.53
N GLY A 18 -0.80 9.95 -3.57
CA GLY A 18 -2.18 9.55 -3.86
C GLY A 18 -3.18 10.11 -2.85
N ASN A 19 -2.85 10.01 -1.55
CA ASN A 19 -3.67 10.55 -0.47
C ASN A 19 -3.82 12.07 -0.57
N ALA A 20 -2.72 12.80 -0.83
CA ALA A 20 -2.74 14.24 -1.00
C ALA A 20 -3.52 14.69 -2.24
N ALA A 21 -3.55 13.86 -3.30
CA ALA A 21 -4.33 14.10 -4.50
C ALA A 21 -5.83 13.78 -4.34
N GLY A 22 -6.26 13.25 -3.19
CA GLY A 22 -7.63 12.78 -2.97
C GLY A 22 -7.98 11.50 -3.73
N CYS A 23 -6.98 10.75 -4.20
CA CYS A 23 -7.16 9.46 -4.85
C CYS A 23 -7.38 8.36 -3.80
N THR A 24 -8.21 7.38 -4.12
CA THR A 24 -8.31 6.15 -3.33
C THR A 24 -6.98 5.40 -3.40
N THR A 25 -6.34 5.20 -2.25
CA THR A 25 -5.12 4.40 -2.13
C THR A 25 -5.42 3.07 -1.46
N VAL A 26 -4.76 2.01 -1.94
CA VAL A 26 -4.92 0.65 -1.41
C VAL A 26 -3.56 0.15 -0.93
N ALA A 27 -3.47 -0.19 0.35
CA ALA A 27 -2.35 -0.88 0.95
C ALA A 27 -2.57 -2.39 0.87
N ALA A 28 -1.76 -3.04 0.03
CA ALA A 28 -1.71 -4.50 -0.07
C ALA A 28 -0.78 -5.07 1.00
N LEU A 29 -1.33 -5.75 2.01
CA LEU A 29 -0.57 -6.31 3.13
C LEU A 29 0.18 -7.61 2.77
N TRP A 30 -0.02 -8.13 1.56
CA TRP A 30 0.71 -9.27 0.98
C TRP A 30 1.89 -8.85 0.09
N GLY A 31 2.23 -7.55 0.08
CA GLY A 31 3.31 -6.98 -0.71
C GLY A 31 4.68 -7.03 -0.03
N MET A 32 5.63 -6.26 -0.56
CA MET A 32 7.00 -6.19 -0.03
C MET A 32 7.16 -5.27 1.20
N PHE A 33 6.12 -4.52 1.56
CA PHE A 33 6.15 -3.54 2.65
C PHE A 33 5.50 -4.11 3.90
N PRO A 34 6.06 -3.83 5.09
CA PRO A 34 5.45 -4.26 6.32
C PRO A 34 4.16 -3.47 6.59
N ALA A 35 3.22 -4.11 7.27
CA ALA A 35 1.89 -3.55 7.52
C ALA A 35 1.95 -2.23 8.30
N GLU A 36 2.86 -2.10 9.28
CA GLU A 36 2.99 -0.88 10.08
C GLU A 36 3.47 0.31 9.25
N ALA A 37 4.37 0.09 8.28
CA ALA A 37 4.87 1.15 7.41
C ALA A 37 3.77 1.65 6.47
N LEU A 38 2.93 0.74 5.94
CA LEU A 38 1.78 1.11 5.13
C LEU A 38 0.73 1.85 5.97
N ALA A 39 0.49 1.43 7.22
CA ALA A 39 -0.48 2.07 8.11
C ALA A 39 -0.11 3.50 8.48
N ALA A 40 1.18 3.78 8.68
CA ALA A 40 1.69 5.11 8.96
C ALA A 40 1.38 6.13 7.84
N GLU A 41 1.10 5.66 6.62
CA GLU A 41 0.82 6.51 5.46
C GLU A 41 -0.67 6.84 5.27
N ASN A 42 -1.55 6.37 6.15
CA ASN A 42 -3.01 6.56 6.08
C ASN A 42 -3.64 6.14 4.74
N PRO A 43 -3.48 4.89 4.28
CA PRO A 43 -4.13 4.41 3.06
C PRO A 43 -5.65 4.41 3.22
N THR A 44 -6.38 4.65 2.13
CA THR A 44 -7.85 4.62 2.13
C THR A 44 -8.39 3.22 2.43
N ILE A 45 -7.70 2.19 1.93
CA ILE A 45 -8.09 0.79 2.10
C ILE A 45 -6.87 -0.02 2.50
N MET A 46 -7.02 -0.81 3.56
CA MET A 46 -6.12 -1.91 3.91
C MET A 46 -6.72 -3.21 3.41
N CYS A 47 -5.99 -3.97 2.60
CA CYS A 47 -6.42 -5.29 2.18
C CYS A 47 -5.44 -6.36 2.68
N GLU A 48 -5.99 -7.48 3.13
CA GLU A 48 -5.23 -8.66 3.61
C GLU A 48 -4.89 -9.69 2.51
N SER A 49 -5.68 -9.74 1.42
CA SER A 49 -5.40 -10.59 0.26
C SER A 49 -5.86 -9.96 -1.05
N LEU A 50 -5.30 -10.42 -2.17
CA LEU A 50 -5.73 -10.02 -3.51
C LEU A 50 -7.23 -10.30 -3.73
N SER A 51 -7.72 -11.43 -3.24
CA SER A 51 -9.15 -11.79 -3.28
C SER A 51 -9.99 -10.75 -2.53
N ALA A 52 -9.61 -10.37 -1.32
CA ALA A 52 -10.32 -9.34 -0.55
C ALA A 52 -10.32 -7.96 -1.26
N MET A 53 -9.27 -7.66 -2.04
CA MET A 53 -9.24 -6.45 -2.86
C MET A 53 -10.22 -6.49 -4.02
N VAL A 54 -10.30 -7.62 -4.75
CA VAL A 54 -11.23 -7.80 -5.87
C VAL A 54 -12.67 -7.62 -5.40
N GLU A 55 -13.04 -8.31 -4.31
CA GLU A 55 -14.37 -8.18 -3.68
C GLU A 55 -14.70 -6.73 -3.31
N ARG A 56 -13.73 -6.00 -2.76
CA ARG A 56 -13.93 -4.63 -2.26
C ARG A 56 -13.95 -3.56 -3.35
N LEU A 57 -13.29 -3.81 -4.47
CA LEU A 57 -13.26 -2.89 -5.62
C LEU A 57 -14.33 -3.23 -6.68
N SER A 58 -15.08 -4.32 -6.50
CA SER A 58 -16.06 -4.81 -7.48
C SER A 58 -15.46 -5.00 -8.87
N LEU A 59 -14.19 -5.43 -8.92
CA LEU A 59 -13.42 -5.70 -10.14
C LEU A 59 -13.62 -7.14 -10.62
#